data_AF-A0A4Q6G5P6-F1
#
_entry.id   AF-A0A4Q6G5P6-F1
#
_cell.length_a   1.000
_cell.length_b   1.000
_cell.length_c   1.000
_cell.angle_alpha   90.00
_cell.angle_beta   90.00
_cell.angle_gamma   90.00
#
_symmetry.space_group_name_H-M   'P 1'
#
loop_
_entity.id
_entity.type
_entity.pdbx_description
1 polymer ?
#
loop_
_entity_poly.entity_id
_entity_poly.type
_entity_poly.pdbx_seq_one_letter_code
_entity_poly.pdbx_strand_id
1 'polypeptide(L)' 'MNMTPPEIVSELDKHVVGQGKAKRAVAIALRNRWRRQQVEEPLRHEITPKNILMIGPTGVGKTEIARRLAKLADA' A
#
# COMPACT_ATOMS: atom_id res chain seq x y z
N MET A 1 3.59 3.89 11.77
CA MET A 1 3.38 2.53 11.21
C MET A 1 4.69 1.90 10.77
N ASN A 2 5.15 0.86 11.46
CA ASN A 2 6.40 0.17 11.15
C ASN A 2 6.23 -1.12 10.34
N MET A 3 5.01 -1.43 9.89
CA MET A 3 4.74 -2.66 9.13
C MET A 3 5.61 -2.74 7.87
N THR A 4 6.16 -3.92 7.65
CA THR A 4 6.89 -4.32 6.47
C THR A 4 5.92 -4.71 5.35
N PRO A 5 6.34 -4.66 4.07
CA PRO A 5 5.46 -5.05 2.98
C PRO A 5 4.84 -6.46 3.11
N PRO A 6 5.57 -7.50 3.57
CA PRO A 6 4.96 -8.81 3.83
C PRO A 6 3.87 -8.79 4.91
N GLU A 7 4.05 -8.02 6.00
CA GLU A 7 3.05 -7.89 7.05
C GLU A 7 1.78 -7.20 6.54
N ILE A 8 1.94 -6.15 5.72
CA ILE A 8 0.78 -5.46 5.09
C ILE A 8 0.04 -6.43 4.17
N VAL A 9 0.75 -7.23 3.37
CA VAL A 9 0.12 -8.23 2.49
C VAL A 9 -0.63 -9.28 3.31
N SER A 10 -0.01 -9.81 4.38
CA SER A 10 -0.64 -10.77 5.29
C SER A 10 -1.92 -10.22 5.92
N GLU A 11 -1.91 -8.94 6.30
CA GLU A 11 -3.10 -8.29 6.83
C GLU A 11 -4.20 -8.13 5.78
N LEU A 12 -3.83 -7.79 4.53
CA LEU A 12 -4.77 -7.73 3.41
C LEU A 12 -5.31 -9.12 3.01
N ASP A 13 -4.55 -10.20 3.23
CA ASP A 13 -4.97 -11.58 2.97
C ASP A 13 -6.14 -12.00 3.86
N LYS A 14 -6.31 -11.41 5.06
CA LYS A 14 -7.47 -11.66 5.94
C LYS A 14 -8.80 -11.16 5.39
N HIS A 15 -8.78 -10.28 4.39
CA HIS A 15 -9.97 -9.58 3.90
C HIS A 15 -10.21 -9.69 2.40
N VAL A 16 -9.15 -9.85 1.61
CA VAL A 16 -9.24 -9.97 0.16
C VAL A 16 -8.61 -11.29 -0.23
N VAL A 17 -9.31 -12.13 -0.97
CA VAL A 17 -8.74 -13.41 -1.45
C VAL A 17 -8.00 -13.19 -2.77
N GLY A 18 -6.80 -13.77 -2.91
CA GLY A 18 -6.00 -13.64 -4.14
C GLY A 18 -5.44 -12.24 -4.38
N GLN A 19 -5.40 -11.78 -5.64
CA GLN A 19 -4.92 -10.43 -6.02
C GLN A 19 -3.49 -10.05 -5.54
N GLY A 20 -2.58 -11.03 -5.45
CA GLY A 20 -1.24 -10.84 -4.87
C GLY A 20 -0.44 -9.68 -5.47
N LYS A 21 -0.54 -9.45 -6.81
CA LYS A 21 0.10 -8.31 -7.47
C LYS A 21 -0.40 -6.96 -6.94
N ALA A 22 -1.72 -6.81 -6.78
CA ALA A 22 -2.33 -5.59 -6.28
C ALA A 22 -1.97 -5.34 -4.81
N LYS A 23 -2.04 -6.37 -3.96
CA LYS A 23 -1.65 -6.29 -2.54
C LYS A 23 -0.19 -5.87 -2.37
N ARG A 24 0.71 -6.48 -3.14
CA ARG A 24 2.13 -6.12 -3.13
C ARG A 24 2.36 -4.67 -3.57
N ALA A 25 1.69 -4.24 -4.64
CA ALA A 25 1.81 -2.86 -5.13
C ALA A 25 1.42 -1.84 -4.06
N VAL A 26 0.28 -2.03 -3.39
CA VAL A 26 -0.19 -1.12 -2.34
C VAL A 26 0.69 -1.16 -1.09
N ALA A 27 1.18 -2.34 -0.70
CA ALA A 27 2.09 -2.50 0.43
C ALA A 27 3.42 -1.75 0.20
N ILE A 28 3.95 -1.79 -1.02
CA ILE A 28 5.16 -1.05 -1.39
C ILE A 28 4.90 0.46 -1.37
N ALA A 29 3.78 0.93 -1.93
CA ALA A 29 3.44 2.35 -1.92
C ALA A 29 3.31 2.89 -0.50
N LEU A 30 2.66 2.15 0.40
CA LEU A 30 2.55 2.53 1.82
C LEU A 30 3.92 2.52 2.50
N ARG A 31 4.76 1.50 2.27
CA ARG A 31 6.11 1.45 2.83
C ARG A 31 7.00 2.58 2.32
N ASN A 32 6.84 3.01 1.07
CA ASN A 32 7.59 4.12 0.51
C ASN A 32 7.25 5.44 1.20
N ARG A 33 6.02 5.62 1.70
CA ARG A 33 5.66 6.78 2.53
C ARG A 33 6.46 6.80 3.84
N TRP A 34 6.57 5.66 4.52
CA TRP A 34 7.41 5.53 5.72
C TRP A 34 8.89 5.76 5.40
N ARG A 35 9.41 5.15 4.32
CA ARG A 35 10.80 5.35 3.90
C ARG A 35 11.11 6.81 3.61
N ARG A 36 10.20 7.54 2.95
CA ARG A 36 10.36 8.98 2.70
C ARG A 36 10.56 9.77 3.99
N GLN A 37 9.85 9.42 5.06
CA GLN A 37 10.00 10.11 6.36
C GLN A 37 11.39 9.90 6.98
N GLN A 38 12.10 8.84 6.62
CA GLN A 38 13.45 8.53 7.10
C GLN A 38 14.56 9.22 6.28
N VAL A 39 14.21 9.86 5.16
CA VAL A 39 15.17 10.59 4.31
C VAL A 39 15.34 12.00 4.87
N GLU A 40 16.57 12.53 4.86
CA GLU A 40 16.88 13.89 5.28
C GLU A 40 16.56 14.93 4.18
N GLU A 41 16.49 16.21 4.58
CA GLU A 41 16.32 17.30 3.62
C GLU A 41 17.60 17.55 2.82
N PRO A 42 17.51 18.05 1.57
CA PRO A 42 16.31 18.47 0.83
C PRO A 42 15.62 17.32 0.07
N LEU A 43 16.25 16.14 0.01
CA LEU A 43 15.83 15.03 -0.84
C LEU A 43 14.42 14.53 -0.49
N ARG A 44 14.00 14.65 0.78
CA ARG A 44 12.66 14.26 1.21
C ARG A 44 11.54 14.94 0.40
N HIS A 45 11.69 16.23 0.09
CA HIS A 45 10.68 16.98 -0.68
C HIS A 45 10.62 16.58 -2.15
N GLU A 46 11.74 16.10 -2.71
CA GLU A 46 11.80 15.64 -4.10
C GLU A 46 11.13 14.26 -4.29
N ILE A 47 10.96 13.49 -3.23
CA ILE A 47 10.34 12.15 -3.29
C ILE A 47 8.81 12.26 -3.34
N THR A 48 8.28 12.08 -4.55
CA THR A 48 6.84 12.06 -4.80
C THR A 48 6.18 10.71 -4.47
N PRO A 49 4.89 10.71 -4.04
CA PRO A 49 4.14 9.47 -3.84
C PRO A 49 4.06 8.62 -5.11
N LYS A 50 4.16 7.30 -4.96
CA LYS A 50 3.99 6.34 -6.06
C LYS A 50 2.51 5.96 -6.19
N ASN A 51 1.77 6.76 -6.95
CA ASN A 51 0.35 6.51 -7.22
C ASN A 51 0.15 5.18 -7.97
N ILE A 52 -0.98 4.52 -7.73
CA ILE A 52 -1.30 3.20 -8.27
C ILE A 52 -2.56 3.28 -9.13
N LEU A 53 -2.49 2.75 -10.35
CA LEU A 53 -3.64 2.50 -11.21
C LEU A 53 -3.98 1.00 -11.16
N MET A 54 -5.17 0.65 -10.64
CA MET A 54 -5.65 -0.73 -10.61
C MET A 54 -6.54 -1.00 -11.82
N ILE A 55 -6.16 -1.96 -12.67
CA ILE A 55 -6.91 -2.36 -13.87
C ILE A 55 -7.47 -3.78 -13.67
N GLY A 56 -8.77 -3.96 -13.93
CA GLY A 56 -9.43 -5.27 -13.87
C GLY A 56 -10.96 -5.15 -13.87
N PRO A 57 -11.70 -6.26 -14.03
CA PRO A 57 -13.16 -6.27 -14.08
C PRO A 57 -13.80 -5.87 -12.75
N THR A 58 -15.11 -5.62 -12.75
CA THR A 58 -15.87 -5.32 -11.53
C THR A 58 -15.89 -6.51 -10.57
N GLY A 59 -16.11 -6.27 -9.27
CA GLY A 59 -16.23 -7.34 -8.26
C GLY A 59 -14.92 -8.01 -7.80
N VAL A 60 -13.76 -7.78 -8.45
CA VAL A 60 -12.49 -8.46 -8.10
C VAL A 60 -11.77 -7.95 -6.84
N GLY A 61 -12.36 -6.99 -6.12
CA GLY A 61 -11.80 -6.48 -4.86
C GLY A 61 -10.88 -5.27 -4.95
N LYS A 62 -10.78 -4.57 -6.10
CA LYS A 62 -9.97 -3.33 -6.24
C LYS A 62 -10.28 -2.30 -5.16
N THR A 63 -11.56 -1.99 -4.97
CA THR A 63 -12.03 -1.03 -3.97
C THR A 63 -11.81 -1.52 -2.54
N GLU A 64 -11.97 -2.82 -2.29
CA GLU A 64 -11.78 -3.38 -0.95
C GLU A 64 -10.31 -3.35 -0.52
N ILE A 65 -9.37 -3.61 -1.45
CA ILE A 65 -7.93 -3.44 -1.20
C ILE A 65 -7.63 -2.00 -0.76
N ALA A 66 -8.12 -1.00 -1.49
CA ALA A 66 -7.91 0.40 -1.13
C ALA A 66 -8.56 0.76 0.22
N ARG A 67 -9.79 0.29 0.47
CA ARG A 67 -10.51 0.51 1.74
C ARG A 67 -9.77 -0.09 2.94
N ARG A 68 -9.27 -1.32 2.81
CA ARG A 68 -8.50 -2.00 3.87
C ARG A 68 -7.16 -1.35 4.09
N LEU A 69 -6.46 -0.98 3.01
CA LEU A 69 -5.19 -0.25 3.10
C LEU A 69 -5.36 1.07 3.87
N ALA A 70 -6.43 1.83 3.60
CA ALA A 70 -6.68 3.08 4.31
C ALA A 70 -6.88 2.87 5.82
N LYS A 71 -7.66 1.84 6.22
CA LYS A 71 -7.83 1.47 7.63
C LYS A 71 -6.51 1.08 8.30
N LEU A 72 -5.65 0.36 7.57
CA LEU A 72 -4.32 0.03 8.08
C LEU A 72 -3.46 1.28 8.22
N ALA A 73 -3.52 2.19 7.25
CA ALA A 73 -2.73 3.43 7.19
C ALA A 73 -3.12 4.52 8.22
N ASP A 74 -4.26 4.37 8.89
CA ASP A 74 -4.76 5.29 9.93
C ASP A 74 -4.66 4.69 11.36
N ALA A 75 -4.15 3.47 11.48
CA ALA A 75 -3.91 2.76 12.75
C ALA A 75 -2.45 2.88 13.22
#